data_AF-A0A0D6QH82-F1
#
_entry.id   AF-A0A0D6QH82-F1
#
_cell.length_a   1.000
_cell.length_b   1.000
_cell.length_c   1.000
_cell.angle_alpha   90.00
_cell.angle_beta   90.00
_cell.angle_gamma   90.00
#
_symmetry.space_group_name_H-M   'P 1'
#
loop_
_entity.id
_entity.type
_entity.pdbx_description
1 polymer ?
#
loop_
_entity_poly.entity_id
_entity_poly.type
_entity_poly.pdbx_seq_one_letter_code
_entity_poly.pdbx_strand_id
1 'polypeptide(L)'
;MSKAVTAALPWHRREDTWAILIALGLVLAVTTAFFLGGARAVSATALSFPTWSDGGKLLGAVGANPLAPLALFGTFLVAFSVASLVIGWDVARYAAGFALLFAFSIVVTALGSNAVLKQWQLETPLLALAVGMLLGNAVTLPAWFQSALRTEFYVKVGIVLMGATLPFTIILEAGPLAIAQATLVAVTTFVTIHLAATRLFGLDPRFAATLGAGGSICGVSAAIAIGGACRAEKSHVSVAISMVILWAVAMIFALPFACRALGLAPGVAGAWIGTSEFADAAGFAAASALGDERAVKTFTLMKVVGRDMFVGVWALVVAFLSVTRWDRERAGAPEQVGTGEIWRRFPKFILGFLAASLVVTVILASVDTGAGTRFSKEAIGPLKNLRGWAFTWTFLSIGFTTRFRELTRFGWRPFAAFAVGVLVNVPLGYWLSTHVFDAYWLAVR
;
A
#
# COMPACT_ATOMS: atom_id res chain seq x y z
N MET A 1 19.79 22.02 27.31
CA MET A 1 20.43 20.82 26.71
C MET A 1 19.49 20.23 25.67
N SER A 2 19.87 19.74 24.50
CA SER A 2 21.00 19.92 23.59
C SER A 2 20.53 19.23 22.30
N LYS A 3 20.65 19.91 21.15
CA LYS A 3 20.60 19.39 19.77
C LYS A 3 20.26 17.89 19.64
N ALA A 4 18.97 17.55 19.57
CA ALA A 4 18.51 16.33 18.92
C ALA A 4 17.80 16.74 17.64
N VAL A 5 18.57 17.24 16.68
CA VAL A 5 18.22 17.03 15.28
C VAL A 5 18.16 15.52 15.15
N THR A 6 16.95 14.97 14.96
CA THR A 6 16.71 13.54 14.80
C THR A 6 17.68 12.99 13.75
N ALA A 7 18.79 12.42 14.21
CA ALA A 7 19.73 11.74 13.34
C ALA A 7 18.92 10.66 12.63
N ALA A 8 18.86 10.74 11.30
CA ALA A 8 18.12 9.78 10.51
C ALA A 8 18.61 8.38 10.89
N LEU A 9 17.70 7.49 11.28
CA LEU A 9 18.06 6.13 11.70
C LEU A 9 19.04 5.51 10.70
N PRO A 10 20.08 4.80 11.17
CA PRO A 10 21.01 4.13 10.26
C PRO A 10 20.21 3.19 9.36
N TRP A 11 20.66 3.01 8.11
CA TRP A 11 19.89 2.34 7.06
C TRP A 11 19.37 0.96 7.51
N HIS A 12 20.18 0.18 8.23
CA HIS A 12 19.82 -1.15 8.73
C HIS A 12 18.74 -1.17 9.82
N ARG A 13 18.39 -0.02 10.43
CA ARG A 13 17.31 0.11 11.43
C ARG A 13 16.01 0.66 10.84
N ARG A 14 15.92 0.81 9.52
CA ARG A 14 14.72 1.32 8.85
C ARG A 14 13.80 0.17 8.46
N GLU A 15 12.49 0.38 8.64
CA GLU A 15 11.46 -0.57 8.19
C GLU A 15 11.57 -0.87 6.69
N ASP A 16 11.79 0.16 5.86
CA ASP A 16 11.93 0.02 4.41
C ASP A 16 13.02 -1.00 4.05
N THR A 17 14.15 -0.97 4.73
CA THR A 17 15.28 -1.87 4.46
C THR A 17 14.90 -3.31 4.76
N TRP A 18 14.28 -3.58 5.90
CA TRP A 18 13.85 -4.92 6.26
C TRP A 18 12.71 -5.42 5.39
N ALA A 19 11.77 -4.55 5.00
CA ALA A 19 10.72 -4.91 4.07
C ALA A 19 11.30 -5.37 2.72
N ILE A 20 12.30 -4.65 2.20
CA ILE A 20 13.02 -5.02 0.97
C ILE A 20 13.76 -6.34 1.15
N LEU A 21 14.55 -6.48 2.22
CA LEU A 21 15.36 -7.69 2.46
C LEU A 21 14.50 -8.94 2.61
N ILE A 22 13.40 -8.87 3.36
CA ILE A 22 12.48 -9.98 3.54
C ILE A 22 11.84 -10.36 2.21
N ALA A 23 11.27 -9.38 1.49
CA ALA A 23 10.56 -9.66 0.26
C ALA A 23 11.50 -10.15 -0.85
N LEU A 24 12.66 -9.53 -1.06
CA LEU A 24 13.66 -10.02 -2.02
C LEU A 24 14.24 -11.37 -1.58
N GLY A 25 14.45 -11.58 -0.29
CA GLY A 25 14.87 -12.87 0.26
C GLY A 25 13.86 -13.98 -0.05
N LEU A 26 12.56 -13.70 0.08
CA LEU A 26 11.49 -14.63 -0.31
C LEU A 26 11.48 -14.88 -1.83
N VAL A 27 11.63 -13.84 -2.66
CA VAL A 27 11.73 -13.98 -4.12
C VAL A 27 12.89 -14.88 -4.51
N LEU A 28 14.08 -14.66 -3.93
CA LEU A 28 15.26 -15.48 -4.17
C LEU A 28 15.06 -16.90 -3.65
N ALA A 29 14.57 -17.09 -2.43
CA ALA A 29 14.35 -18.41 -1.86
C ALA A 29 13.36 -19.25 -2.69
N VAL A 30 12.24 -18.65 -3.11
CA VAL A 30 11.25 -19.30 -3.97
C VAL A 30 11.84 -19.63 -5.34
N THR A 31 12.58 -18.70 -5.94
CA THR A 31 13.25 -18.90 -7.23
C THR A 31 14.28 -20.03 -7.16
N THR A 32 15.15 -20.02 -6.16
CA THR A 32 16.17 -21.06 -5.96
C THR A 32 15.51 -22.41 -5.70
N ALA A 33 14.48 -22.46 -4.86
CA ALA A 33 13.75 -23.70 -4.62
C ALA A 33 13.09 -24.25 -5.89
N PHE A 34 12.56 -23.41 -6.78
CA PHE A 34 12.06 -23.86 -8.09
C PHE A 34 13.15 -24.56 -8.91
N PHE A 35 14.32 -23.95 -9.05
CA PHE A 35 15.42 -24.53 -9.84
C PHE A 35 16.03 -25.79 -9.19
N LEU A 36 15.94 -25.93 -7.87
CA LEU A 36 16.37 -27.12 -7.14
C LEU A 36 15.30 -28.23 -7.05
N GLY A 37 14.14 -28.06 -7.70
CA GLY A 37 13.04 -29.03 -7.65
C GLY A 37 12.25 -29.04 -6.33
N GLY A 38 12.49 -28.05 -5.46
CA GLY A 38 11.84 -27.83 -4.17
C GLY A 38 10.48 -27.13 -4.25
N ALA A 39 9.81 -27.12 -5.41
CA ALA A 39 8.52 -26.46 -5.61
C ALA A 39 7.44 -26.89 -4.59
N ARG A 40 7.50 -28.14 -4.12
CA ARG A 40 6.59 -28.67 -3.08
C ARG A 40 6.81 -28.05 -1.70
N ALA A 41 8.05 -27.68 -1.35
CA ALA A 41 8.35 -26.99 -0.10
C ALA A 41 7.88 -25.53 -0.14
N VAL A 42 7.99 -24.88 -1.31
CA VAL A 42 7.48 -23.53 -1.54
C VAL A 42 5.96 -23.47 -1.52
N SER A 43 5.28 -24.43 -2.16
CA SER A 43 3.82 -24.46 -2.13
C SER A 43 3.27 -24.73 -0.73
N ALA A 44 4.04 -25.41 0.14
CA ALA A 44 3.68 -25.60 1.54
C ALA A 44 3.76 -24.31 2.36
N THR A 45 4.63 -23.35 2.03
CA THR A 45 4.69 -22.05 2.72
C THR A 45 3.71 -21.01 2.17
N ALA A 46 3.17 -21.23 0.97
CA ALA A 46 2.26 -20.31 0.29
C ALA A 46 0.78 -20.75 0.40
N LEU A 47 0.29 -20.84 1.64
CA LEU A 47 -1.09 -21.22 1.95
C LEU A 47 -2.10 -20.40 1.13
N SER A 48 -3.03 -21.09 0.49
CA SER A 48 -4.21 -20.49 -0.13
C SER A 48 -5.42 -21.38 0.13
N PHE A 49 -6.59 -20.77 0.30
CA PHE A 49 -7.83 -21.49 0.48
C PHE A 49 -8.55 -21.56 -0.86
N PRO A 50 -8.98 -22.76 -1.31
CA PRO A 50 -9.81 -22.87 -2.50
C PRO A 50 -11.16 -22.21 -2.23
N THR A 51 -11.82 -21.74 -3.30
CA THR A 51 -13.20 -21.22 -3.17
C THR A 51 -14.11 -22.33 -2.66
N TRP A 52 -14.87 -22.05 -1.60
CA TRP A 52 -15.72 -23.05 -0.96
C TRP A 52 -17.15 -22.53 -0.74
N SER A 53 -18.12 -23.41 -0.96
CA SER A 53 -19.54 -23.23 -0.64
C SER A 53 -19.94 -24.03 0.60
N ASP A 54 -19.30 -25.18 0.80
CA ASP A 54 -19.60 -26.16 1.84
C ASP A 54 -18.46 -26.21 2.85
N GLY A 55 -18.78 -26.18 4.15
CA GLY A 55 -17.77 -26.24 5.21
C GLY A 55 -16.87 -27.48 5.14
N GLY A 56 -17.38 -28.59 4.59
CA GLY A 56 -16.59 -29.81 4.35
C GLY A 56 -15.44 -29.62 3.35
N LYS A 57 -15.59 -28.76 2.33
CA LYS A 57 -14.51 -28.45 1.38
C LYS A 57 -13.40 -27.61 2.03
N LEU A 58 -13.77 -26.69 2.92
CA LEU A 58 -12.81 -25.92 3.70
C LEU A 58 -12.03 -26.83 4.66
N LEU A 59 -12.74 -27.68 5.41
CA LEU A 59 -12.11 -28.65 6.32
C LEU A 59 -11.22 -29.65 5.57
N GLY A 60 -11.67 -30.12 4.41
CA GLY A 60 -10.87 -30.98 3.53
C GLY A 60 -9.60 -30.29 3.02
N ALA A 61 -9.67 -29.02 2.64
CA ALA A 61 -8.51 -28.24 2.20
C ALA A 61 -7.49 -28.03 3.33
N VAL A 62 -7.97 -27.75 4.55
CA VAL A 62 -7.12 -27.66 5.75
C VAL A 62 -6.49 -29.02 6.08
N GLY A 63 -7.28 -30.09 6.02
CA GLY A 63 -6.82 -31.46 6.29
C GLY A 63 -5.83 -32.00 5.25
N ALA A 64 -5.89 -31.52 4.00
CA ALA A 64 -4.98 -31.92 2.94
C ALA A 64 -3.55 -31.37 3.13
N ASN A 65 -3.39 -30.25 3.84
CA ASN A 65 -2.08 -29.67 4.14
C ASN A 65 -2.04 -28.99 5.52
N PRO A 66 -2.07 -29.78 6.61
CA PRO A 66 -2.16 -29.25 7.97
C PRO A 66 -0.90 -28.48 8.40
N LEU A 67 0.23 -28.73 7.74
CA LEU A 67 1.50 -28.05 8.02
C LEU A 67 1.61 -26.69 7.34
N ALA A 68 0.81 -26.38 6.32
CA ALA A 68 0.94 -25.13 5.57
C ALA A 68 0.73 -23.86 6.42
N PRO A 69 -0.28 -23.78 7.31
CA PRO A 69 -0.41 -22.63 8.21
C PRO A 69 0.79 -22.48 9.15
N LEU A 70 1.34 -23.58 9.66
CA LEU A 70 2.51 -23.58 10.54
C LEU A 70 3.78 -23.17 9.78
N ALA A 71 3.95 -23.63 8.54
CA ALA A 71 5.07 -23.29 7.69
C ALA A 71 5.05 -21.81 7.29
N LEU A 72 3.87 -21.29 6.89
CA LEU A 72 3.67 -19.87 6.61
C LEU A 72 3.94 -19.01 7.85
N PHE A 73 3.34 -19.39 8.99
CA PHE A 73 3.54 -18.70 10.26
C PHE A 73 5.01 -18.68 10.66
N GLY A 74 5.68 -19.83 10.66
CA GLY A 74 7.10 -19.94 11.01
C GLY A 74 8.00 -19.11 10.10
N THR A 75 7.75 -19.13 8.78
CA THR A 75 8.53 -18.36 7.80
C THR A 75 8.47 -16.86 8.10
N PHE A 76 7.27 -16.30 8.27
CA PHE A 76 7.12 -14.88 8.55
C PHE A 76 7.46 -14.50 9.98
N LEU A 77 7.16 -15.36 10.96
CA LEU A 77 7.52 -15.11 12.35
C LEU A 77 9.04 -14.97 12.50
N VAL A 78 9.82 -15.87 11.90
CA VAL A 78 11.28 -15.80 11.91
C VAL A 78 11.75 -14.53 11.21
N ALA A 79 11.29 -14.28 9.97
CA ALA A 79 11.70 -13.11 9.20
C ALA A 79 11.39 -11.78 9.93
N PHE A 80 10.19 -11.64 10.48
CA PHE A 80 9.76 -10.44 11.19
C PHE A 80 10.38 -10.32 12.58
N SER A 81 10.68 -11.43 13.26
CA SER A 81 11.39 -11.38 14.55
C SER A 81 12.84 -10.93 14.38
N VAL A 82 13.52 -11.38 13.31
CA VAL A 82 14.87 -10.90 12.96
C VAL A 82 14.83 -9.40 12.64
N ALA A 83 13.87 -8.95 11.84
CA ALA A 83 13.69 -7.52 11.57
C ALA A 83 13.41 -6.73 12.86
N SER A 84 12.53 -7.24 13.71
CA SER A 84 12.18 -6.63 15.01
C SER A 84 13.40 -6.46 15.90
N LEU A 85 14.26 -7.48 15.97
CA LEU A 85 15.50 -7.44 16.75
C LEU A 85 16.43 -6.32 16.30
N VAL A 86 16.62 -6.16 14.99
CA VAL A 86 17.55 -5.16 14.44
C VAL A 86 16.98 -3.75 14.45
N ILE A 87 15.68 -3.60 14.17
CA ILE A 87 14.99 -2.31 14.25
C ILE A 87 14.93 -1.82 15.71
N GLY A 88 14.92 -2.73 16.68
CA GLY A 88 14.88 -2.43 18.12
C GLY A 88 13.47 -2.49 18.71
N TRP A 89 12.59 -3.32 18.14
CA TRP A 89 11.29 -3.63 18.73
C TRP A 89 11.42 -4.74 19.78
N ASP A 90 10.46 -4.81 20.71
CA ASP A 90 10.35 -5.92 21.65
C ASP A 90 9.92 -7.19 20.90
N VAL A 91 10.88 -8.09 20.66
CA VAL A 91 10.69 -9.31 19.85
C VAL A 91 9.63 -10.23 20.47
N ALA A 92 9.60 -10.37 21.79
CA ALA A 92 8.66 -11.27 22.46
C ALA A 92 7.22 -10.75 22.34
N ARG A 93 7.01 -9.45 22.59
CA ARG A 93 5.70 -8.81 22.42
C ARG A 93 5.27 -8.79 20.95
N TYR A 94 6.19 -8.51 20.04
CA TYR A 94 5.92 -8.56 18.61
C TYR A 94 5.52 -9.97 18.16
N ALA A 95 6.27 -11.00 18.54
CA ALA A 95 5.98 -12.39 18.20
C ALA A 95 4.61 -12.84 18.73
N ALA A 96 4.30 -12.53 19.99
CA ALA A 96 3.00 -12.83 20.58
C ALA A 96 1.86 -12.08 19.87
N GLY A 97 2.04 -10.79 19.60
CA GLY A 97 1.09 -9.99 18.84
C GLY A 97 0.87 -10.51 17.42
N PHE A 98 1.96 -10.91 16.74
CA PHE A 98 1.92 -11.44 15.38
C PHE A 98 1.23 -12.81 15.34
N ALA A 99 1.41 -13.66 16.35
CA ALA A 99 0.68 -14.93 16.46
C ALA A 99 -0.84 -14.71 16.51
N LEU A 100 -1.31 -13.74 17.30
CA LEU A 100 -2.73 -13.39 17.35
C LEU A 100 -3.21 -12.77 16.02
N LEU A 101 -2.43 -11.86 15.44
CA LEU A 101 -2.75 -11.26 14.14
C LEU A 101 -2.84 -12.33 13.03
N PHE A 102 -1.94 -13.30 13.06
CA PHE A 102 -1.91 -14.42 12.14
C PHE A 102 -3.15 -15.30 12.29
N ALA A 103 -3.56 -15.61 13.53
CA ALA A 103 -4.79 -16.37 13.79
C ALA A 103 -6.02 -15.67 13.19
N PHE A 104 -6.16 -14.36 13.40
CA PHE A 104 -7.22 -13.57 12.75
C PHE A 104 -7.12 -13.62 11.23
N SER A 105 -5.91 -13.53 10.67
CA SER A 105 -5.71 -13.61 9.22
C SER A 105 -6.14 -14.95 8.63
N ILE A 106 -5.91 -16.08 9.32
CA ILE A 106 -6.39 -17.39 8.88
C ILE A 106 -7.92 -17.39 8.78
N VAL A 107 -8.59 -16.92 9.82
CA VAL A 107 -10.06 -16.86 9.88
C VAL A 107 -10.60 -15.98 8.76
N VAL A 108 -10.06 -14.78 8.60
CA VAL A 108 -10.53 -13.84 7.57
C VAL A 108 -10.27 -14.36 6.16
N THR A 109 -9.09 -14.92 5.87
CA THR A 109 -8.80 -15.47 4.54
C THR A 109 -9.67 -16.70 4.23
N ALA A 110 -9.95 -17.53 5.24
CA ALA A 110 -10.88 -18.64 5.09
C ALA A 110 -12.29 -18.13 4.76
N LEU A 111 -12.80 -17.13 5.51
CA LEU A 111 -14.09 -16.51 5.24
C LEU A 111 -14.13 -15.81 3.87
N GLY A 112 -13.12 -15.02 3.53
CA GLY A 112 -13.00 -14.33 2.24
C GLY A 112 -12.89 -15.27 1.03
N SER A 113 -12.57 -16.55 1.27
CA SER A 113 -12.58 -17.59 0.23
C SER A 113 -13.96 -18.25 0.04
N ASN A 114 -14.96 -17.87 0.83
CA ASN A 114 -16.32 -18.38 0.68
C ASN A 114 -16.97 -17.86 -0.61
N ALA A 115 -17.69 -18.72 -1.31
CA ALA A 115 -18.33 -18.40 -2.59
C ALA A 115 -19.35 -17.27 -2.48
N VAL A 116 -20.14 -17.21 -1.40
CA VAL A 116 -21.14 -16.15 -1.18
C VAL A 116 -20.46 -14.82 -0.91
N LEU A 117 -19.42 -14.80 -0.07
CA LEU A 117 -18.68 -13.57 0.21
C LEU A 117 -17.93 -13.06 -1.02
N LYS A 118 -17.41 -13.97 -1.87
CA LYS A 118 -16.87 -13.62 -3.19
C LYS A 118 -17.95 -13.10 -4.14
N GLN A 119 -19.17 -13.65 -4.11
CA GLN A 119 -20.30 -13.12 -4.89
C GLN A 119 -20.74 -11.74 -4.42
N TRP A 120 -20.64 -11.46 -3.12
CA TRP A 120 -20.87 -10.13 -2.53
C TRP A 120 -19.61 -9.26 -2.61
N GLN A 121 -18.56 -9.81 -3.21
CA GLN A 121 -17.30 -9.17 -3.51
C GLN A 121 -16.60 -8.55 -2.31
N LEU A 122 -16.83 -9.18 -1.16
CA LEU A 122 -16.09 -9.00 0.07
C LEU A 122 -14.83 -9.87 -0.02
N GLU A 123 -13.95 -9.50 -0.94
CA GLU A 123 -12.63 -10.11 -1.07
C GLU A 123 -11.83 -9.99 0.22
N THR A 124 -10.88 -10.89 0.42
CA THR A 124 -10.11 -11.02 1.67
C THR A 124 -9.59 -9.68 2.22
N PRO A 125 -9.00 -8.77 1.42
CA PRO A 125 -8.58 -7.45 1.88
C PRO A 125 -9.67 -6.59 2.53
N LEU A 126 -10.86 -6.56 1.92
CA LEU A 126 -11.97 -5.74 2.38
C LEU A 126 -12.58 -6.31 3.65
N LEU A 127 -12.69 -7.64 3.71
CA LEU A 127 -13.14 -8.36 4.89
C LEU A 127 -12.17 -8.20 6.06
N ALA A 128 -10.86 -8.25 5.80
CA ALA A 128 -9.81 -8.01 6.79
C ALA A 128 -9.93 -6.63 7.44
N LEU A 129 -10.13 -5.60 6.62
CA LEU A 129 -10.36 -4.25 7.11
C LEU A 129 -11.65 -4.18 7.95
N ALA A 130 -12.76 -4.67 7.42
CA ALA A 130 -14.06 -4.61 8.09
C ALA A 130 -14.04 -5.32 9.45
N VAL A 131 -13.53 -6.55 9.50
CA VAL A 131 -13.39 -7.34 10.74
C VAL A 131 -12.46 -6.63 11.72
N GLY A 132 -11.31 -6.15 11.26
CA GLY A 132 -10.38 -5.39 12.11
C GLY A 132 -11.03 -4.13 12.70
N MET A 133 -11.80 -3.38 11.90
CA MET A 133 -12.49 -2.16 12.34
C MET A 133 -13.58 -2.46 13.37
N LEU A 134 -14.40 -3.49 13.11
CA LEU A 134 -15.45 -3.91 14.04
C LEU A 134 -14.86 -4.32 15.38
N LEU A 135 -13.86 -5.21 15.37
CA LEU A 135 -13.22 -5.69 16.60
C LEU A 135 -12.43 -4.58 17.29
N GLY A 136 -11.66 -3.78 16.56
CA GLY A 136 -10.85 -2.69 17.12
C GLY A 136 -11.67 -1.59 17.79
N ASN A 137 -12.93 -1.38 17.37
CA ASN A 137 -13.84 -0.43 18.01
C ASN A 137 -14.75 -1.09 19.06
N ALA A 138 -14.94 -2.42 19.04
CA ALA A 138 -15.74 -3.16 20.02
C ALA A 138 -14.94 -3.54 21.27
N VAL A 139 -13.64 -3.86 21.14
CA VAL A 139 -12.79 -4.31 22.26
C VAL A 139 -11.56 -3.43 22.44
N THR A 140 -11.14 -3.25 23.69
CA THR A 140 -9.87 -2.58 23.99
C THR A 140 -8.72 -3.54 23.72
N LEU A 141 -7.86 -3.20 22.75
CA LEU A 141 -6.74 -4.04 22.34
C LEU A 141 -5.61 -3.99 23.38
N PRO A 142 -5.09 -5.15 23.85
CA PRO A 142 -3.96 -5.20 24.76
C PRO A 142 -2.70 -4.53 24.16
N ALA A 143 -1.88 -3.90 25.01
CA ALA A 143 -0.67 -3.19 24.58
C ALA A 143 0.35 -4.09 23.85
N TRP A 144 0.44 -5.37 24.22
CA TRP A 144 1.31 -6.33 23.53
C TRP A 144 0.83 -6.60 22.10
N PHE A 145 -0.48 -6.63 21.85
CA PHE A 145 -1.02 -6.86 20.51
C PHE A 145 -0.76 -5.67 19.59
N GLN A 146 -0.86 -4.44 20.12
CA GLN A 146 -0.54 -3.21 19.38
C GLN A 146 0.91 -3.21 18.85
N SER A 147 1.83 -3.93 19.50
CA SER A 147 3.23 -4.02 19.07
C SER A 147 3.39 -4.68 17.69
N ALA A 148 2.44 -5.53 17.29
CA ALA A 148 2.43 -6.23 16.02
C ALA A 148 1.58 -5.56 14.92
N LEU A 149 0.83 -4.49 15.22
CA LEU A 149 -0.02 -3.78 14.25
C LEU A 149 0.82 -2.80 13.40
N ARG A 150 1.81 -3.34 12.68
CA ARG A 150 2.80 -2.59 11.90
C ARG A 150 2.36 -2.43 10.44
N THR A 151 1.31 -1.64 10.25
CA THR A 151 0.68 -1.41 8.93
C THR A 151 1.69 -1.09 7.83
N GLU A 152 2.54 -0.07 8.03
CA GLU A 152 3.50 0.36 7.01
C GLU A 152 4.50 -0.75 6.64
N PHE A 153 4.98 -1.49 7.63
CA PHE A 153 5.92 -2.58 7.41
C PHE A 153 5.32 -3.69 6.55
N TYR A 154 4.10 -4.13 6.85
CA TYR A 154 3.42 -5.16 6.06
C TYR A 154 3.07 -4.70 4.64
N VAL A 155 2.64 -3.44 4.47
CA VAL A 155 2.39 -2.85 3.14
C VAL A 155 3.64 -2.89 2.30
N LYS A 156 4.77 -2.43 2.85
CA LYS A 156 6.04 -2.37 2.13
C LYS A 156 6.51 -3.75 1.70
N VAL A 157 6.39 -4.77 2.56
CA VAL A 157 6.68 -6.17 2.19
C VAL A 157 5.77 -6.62 1.05
N GLY A 158 4.45 -6.36 1.15
CA GLY A 158 3.47 -6.70 0.12
C GLY A 158 3.77 -6.03 -1.23
N ILE A 159 4.10 -4.73 -1.23
CA ILE A 159 4.45 -4.00 -2.45
C ILE A 159 5.73 -4.55 -3.06
N VAL A 160 6.80 -4.81 -2.29
CA VAL A 160 8.02 -5.38 -2.86
C VAL A 160 7.75 -6.76 -3.49
N LEU A 161 6.98 -7.63 -2.83
CA LEU A 161 6.54 -8.92 -3.39
C LEU A 161 5.67 -8.75 -4.64
N MET A 162 4.89 -7.68 -4.73
CA MET A 162 4.12 -7.34 -5.92
C MET A 162 5.01 -7.07 -7.14
N GLY A 163 6.23 -6.55 -6.93
CA GLY A 163 7.21 -6.37 -8.00
C GLY A 163 7.51 -7.69 -8.72
N ALA A 164 7.63 -8.79 -7.98
CA ALA A 164 7.83 -10.12 -8.55
C ALA A 164 6.65 -10.64 -9.41
N THR A 165 5.46 -10.03 -9.27
CA THR A 165 4.26 -10.38 -10.05
C THR A 165 4.00 -9.44 -11.22
N LEU A 166 4.79 -8.37 -11.36
CA LEU A 166 4.66 -7.38 -12.43
C LEU A 166 5.90 -7.40 -13.32
N PRO A 167 5.79 -7.83 -14.60
CA PRO A 167 6.91 -7.80 -15.53
C PRO A 167 7.52 -6.40 -15.68
N PHE A 168 8.86 -6.33 -15.69
CA PHE A 168 9.60 -5.08 -15.81
C PHE A 168 9.38 -4.44 -17.19
N THR A 169 9.17 -5.25 -18.22
CA THR A 169 8.79 -4.78 -19.56
C THR A 169 7.49 -3.98 -19.55
N ILE A 170 6.47 -4.45 -18.82
CA ILE A 170 5.21 -3.71 -18.65
C ILE A 170 5.47 -2.38 -17.95
N ILE A 171 6.37 -2.32 -16.97
CA ILE A 171 6.73 -1.06 -16.29
C ILE A 171 7.41 -0.09 -17.27
N LEU A 172 8.28 -0.57 -18.17
CA LEU A 172 8.95 0.29 -19.15
C LEU A 172 7.99 0.79 -20.23
N GLU A 173 7.10 -0.08 -20.74
CA GLU A 173 6.14 0.26 -21.79
C GLU A 173 4.99 1.13 -21.25
N ALA A 174 4.51 0.84 -20.03
CA ALA A 174 3.39 1.54 -19.42
C ALA A 174 3.74 2.67 -18.48
N GLY A 175 4.98 2.69 -17.99
CA GLY A 175 5.49 3.71 -17.09
C GLY A 175 5.26 5.13 -17.61
N PRO A 176 5.67 5.50 -18.84
CA PRO A 176 5.56 6.88 -19.31
C PRO A 176 4.13 7.43 -19.29
N LEU A 177 3.17 6.65 -19.79
CA LEU A 177 1.76 7.07 -19.82
C LEU A 177 1.15 7.05 -18.41
N ALA A 178 1.44 6.03 -17.61
CA ALA A 178 1.01 5.96 -16.21
C ALA A 178 1.52 7.17 -15.42
N ILE A 179 2.80 7.53 -15.60
CA ILE A 179 3.45 8.69 -14.96
C ILE A 179 2.80 9.98 -15.43
N ALA A 180 2.53 10.15 -16.73
CA ALA A 180 1.89 11.36 -17.25
C ALA A 180 0.47 11.55 -16.68
N GLN A 181 -0.36 10.51 -16.76
CA GLN A 181 -1.71 10.53 -16.20
C GLN A 181 -1.69 10.75 -14.67
N ALA A 182 -0.86 9.99 -13.95
CA ALA A 182 -0.71 10.12 -12.50
C ALA A 182 -0.26 11.53 -12.09
N THR A 183 0.70 12.11 -12.81
CA THR A 183 1.22 13.46 -12.53
C THR A 183 0.14 14.50 -12.74
N LEU A 184 -0.62 14.42 -13.84
CA LEU A 184 -1.71 15.36 -14.12
C LEU A 184 -2.76 15.34 -12.99
N VAL A 185 -3.19 14.15 -12.58
CA VAL A 185 -4.15 13.97 -11.47
C VAL A 185 -3.56 14.43 -10.14
N ALA A 186 -2.30 14.07 -9.84
CA ALA A 186 -1.65 14.46 -8.59
C ALA A 186 -1.47 15.98 -8.48
N VAL A 187 -1.00 16.64 -9.54
CA VAL A 187 -0.84 18.11 -9.56
C VAL A 187 -2.19 18.79 -9.39
N THR A 188 -3.20 18.35 -10.15
CA THR A 188 -4.55 18.95 -10.12
C THR A 188 -5.19 18.79 -8.74
N THR A 189 -5.07 17.61 -8.14
CA THR A 189 -5.62 17.32 -6.80
C THR A 189 -4.88 18.08 -5.71
N PHE A 190 -3.55 18.14 -5.78
CA PHE A 190 -2.74 18.91 -4.83
C PHE A 190 -3.16 20.38 -4.84
N VAL A 191 -3.18 20.98 -6.03
CA VAL A 191 -3.51 22.40 -6.21
C VAL A 191 -4.95 22.68 -5.77
N THR A 192 -5.90 21.82 -6.14
CA THR A 192 -7.30 21.94 -5.75
C THR A 192 -7.46 21.93 -4.22
N ILE A 193 -6.89 20.94 -3.54
CA ILE A 193 -6.98 20.85 -2.07
C ILE A 193 -6.26 22.03 -1.42
N HIS A 194 -5.08 22.40 -1.90
CA HIS A 194 -4.30 23.51 -1.35
C HIS A 194 -5.04 24.84 -1.48
N LEU A 195 -5.61 25.12 -2.65
CA LEU A 195 -6.38 26.33 -2.90
C LEU A 195 -7.70 26.34 -2.12
N ALA A 196 -8.41 25.21 -2.06
CA ALA A 196 -9.62 25.10 -1.25
C ALA A 196 -9.32 25.36 0.23
N ALA A 197 -8.30 24.69 0.77
CA ALA A 197 -7.87 24.85 2.15
C ALA A 197 -7.49 26.30 2.48
N THR A 198 -6.68 26.95 1.65
CA THR A 198 -6.18 28.31 1.92
C THR A 198 -7.20 29.41 1.59
N ARG A 199 -7.86 29.34 0.43
CA ARG A 199 -8.73 30.42 -0.08
C ARG A 199 -10.19 30.29 0.35
N LEU A 200 -10.72 29.08 0.47
CA LEU A 200 -12.14 28.88 0.84
C LEU A 200 -12.29 28.70 2.35
N PHE A 201 -11.36 27.99 3.00
CA PHE A 201 -11.48 27.60 4.40
C PHE A 201 -10.49 28.31 5.34
N GLY A 202 -9.60 29.15 4.81
CA GLY A 202 -8.67 29.97 5.59
C GLY A 202 -7.69 29.15 6.45
N LEU A 203 -7.31 27.97 5.99
CA LEU A 203 -6.33 27.11 6.68
C LEU A 203 -4.90 27.60 6.39
N ASP A 204 -4.00 27.33 7.35
CA ASP A 204 -2.57 27.61 7.22
C ASP A 204 -2.00 26.98 5.92
N PRO A 205 -1.18 27.70 5.14
CA PRO A 205 -0.63 27.18 3.87
C PRO A 205 0.19 25.90 4.01
N ARG A 206 0.92 25.70 5.12
CA ARG A 206 1.70 24.47 5.36
C ARG A 206 0.79 23.30 5.67
N PHE A 207 -0.28 23.55 6.44
CA PHE A 207 -1.32 22.57 6.65
C PHE A 207 -2.03 22.21 5.33
N ALA A 208 -2.41 23.20 4.54
CA ALA A 208 -3.02 23.02 3.23
C ALA A 208 -2.12 22.20 2.28
N ALA A 209 -0.81 22.46 2.27
CA ALA A 209 0.15 21.68 1.50
C ALA A 209 0.27 20.23 2.00
N THR A 210 0.22 20.03 3.31
CA THR A 210 0.23 18.70 3.94
C THR A 210 -1.04 17.92 3.58
N LEU A 211 -2.20 18.56 3.63
CA LEU A 211 -3.49 18.00 3.26
C LEU A 211 -3.55 17.66 1.76
N GLY A 212 -3.09 18.59 0.92
CA GLY A 212 -3.03 18.41 -0.53
C GLY A 212 -2.12 17.26 -0.93
N ALA A 213 -0.94 17.15 -0.32
CA ALA A 213 -0.02 16.03 -0.56
C ALA A 213 -0.60 14.69 -0.13
N GLY A 214 -1.29 14.66 1.02
CA GLY A 214 -2.01 13.48 1.46
C GLY A 214 -3.07 13.05 0.45
N GLY A 215 -3.86 13.99 -0.07
CA GLY A 215 -4.89 13.68 -1.07
C GLY A 215 -4.37 13.40 -2.49
N SER A 216 -3.13 13.77 -2.81
CA SER A 216 -2.66 13.75 -4.21
C SER A 216 -1.55 12.76 -4.52
N ILE A 217 -0.91 12.13 -3.53
CA ILE A 217 0.23 11.22 -3.77
C ILE A 217 -0.05 9.84 -3.15
N CYS A 218 0.69 9.45 -2.10
CA CYS A 218 0.62 8.14 -1.43
C CYS A 218 -0.12 8.20 -0.07
N GLY A 219 -0.88 9.27 0.19
CA GLY A 219 -1.64 9.38 1.43
C GLY A 219 -0.78 9.75 2.63
N VAL A 220 -0.65 8.81 3.57
CA VAL A 220 -0.04 9.04 4.89
C VAL A 220 1.43 9.42 4.77
N SER A 221 2.21 8.67 3.99
CA SER A 221 3.65 8.92 3.81
C SER A 221 3.92 10.30 3.19
N ALA A 222 3.05 10.73 2.26
CA ALA A 222 3.12 12.06 1.66
C ALA A 222 2.79 13.15 2.67
N ALA A 223 1.75 12.99 3.48
CA ALA A 223 1.43 13.94 4.55
C ALA A 223 2.59 14.08 5.55
N ILE A 224 3.20 12.98 5.98
CA ILE A 224 4.35 13.00 6.89
C ILE A 224 5.55 13.70 6.25
N ALA A 225 5.90 13.29 5.03
CA ALA A 225 7.03 13.87 4.30
C ALA A 225 6.79 15.37 4.11
N ILE A 226 5.73 15.75 3.40
CA ILE A 226 5.47 17.15 3.06
C ILE A 226 5.33 18.03 4.31
N GLY A 227 4.63 17.56 5.34
CA GLY A 227 4.54 18.26 6.62
C GLY A 227 5.91 18.51 7.26
N GLY A 228 6.82 17.55 7.20
CA GLY A 228 8.22 17.73 7.61
C GLY A 228 9.02 18.66 6.70
N ALA A 229 8.69 18.77 5.40
CA ALA A 229 9.37 19.68 4.45
C ALA A 229 8.99 21.14 4.69
N CYS A 230 7.70 21.42 4.87
CA CYS A 230 7.22 22.77 5.10
C CYS A 230 7.20 23.17 6.58
N ARG A 231 7.68 22.28 7.48
CA ARG A 231 7.67 22.48 8.93
C ARG A 231 6.25 22.78 9.45
N ALA A 232 5.26 22.04 8.95
CA ALA A 232 3.91 22.06 9.47
C ALA A 232 3.89 21.60 10.93
N GLU A 233 2.93 22.10 11.70
CA GLU A 233 2.71 21.63 13.06
C GLU A 233 2.39 20.14 13.08
N LYS A 234 2.84 19.43 14.12
CA LYS A 234 2.58 17.98 14.27
C LYS A 234 1.07 17.66 14.29
N SER A 235 0.28 18.56 14.87
CA SER A 235 -1.19 18.52 14.86
C SER A 235 -1.73 18.52 13.42
N HIS A 236 -1.25 19.41 12.55
CA HIS A 236 -1.64 19.50 11.15
C HIS A 236 -1.34 18.22 10.37
N VAL A 237 -0.15 17.63 10.59
CA VAL A 237 0.21 16.34 9.98
C VAL A 237 -0.73 15.24 10.45
N SER A 238 -1.03 15.17 11.75
CA SER A 238 -1.98 14.19 12.30
C SER A 238 -3.39 14.35 11.71
N VAL A 239 -3.87 15.59 11.53
CA VAL A 239 -5.18 15.84 10.92
C VAL A 239 -5.19 15.41 9.46
N ALA A 240 -4.15 15.76 8.69
CA ALA A 240 -4.05 15.38 7.28
C ALA A 240 -4.05 13.85 7.10
N ILE A 241 -3.30 13.12 7.93
CA ILE A 241 -3.30 11.65 7.96
C ILE A 241 -4.71 11.12 8.23
N SER A 242 -5.43 11.72 9.19
CA SER A 242 -6.79 11.29 9.53
C SER A 242 -7.78 11.53 8.38
N MET A 243 -7.65 12.64 7.64
CA MET A 243 -8.47 12.92 6.46
C MET A 243 -8.17 11.93 5.32
N VAL A 244 -6.90 11.61 5.10
CA VAL A 244 -6.50 10.56 4.14
C VAL A 244 -7.14 9.23 4.51
N ILE A 245 -7.03 8.80 5.77
CA ILE A 245 -7.60 7.52 6.23
C ILE A 245 -9.12 7.51 6.07
N LEU A 246 -9.79 8.60 6.45
CA LEU A 246 -11.24 8.72 6.32
C LEU A 246 -11.70 8.54 4.87
N TRP A 247 -11.10 9.28 3.94
CA TRP A 247 -11.45 9.21 2.53
C TRP A 247 -11.00 7.91 1.86
N ALA A 248 -9.86 7.35 2.25
CA ALA A 248 -9.40 6.05 1.81
C ALA A 248 -10.39 4.94 2.20
N VAL A 249 -10.86 4.97 3.45
CA VAL A 249 -11.88 4.03 3.94
C VAL A 249 -13.23 4.25 3.26
N ALA A 250 -13.58 5.46 2.84
CA ALA A 250 -14.79 5.67 2.04
C ALA A 250 -14.62 5.10 0.61
N MET A 251 -13.49 5.39 -0.03
CA MET A 251 -13.20 5.04 -1.43
C MET A 251 -12.91 3.57 -1.65
N ILE A 252 -12.40 2.86 -0.64
CA ILE A 252 -12.19 1.40 -0.71
C ILE A 252 -13.50 0.65 -1.02
N PHE A 253 -14.65 1.18 -0.60
CA PHE A 253 -15.97 0.64 -0.91
C PHE A 253 -16.59 1.33 -2.14
N ALA A 254 -16.48 2.66 -2.23
CA ALA A 254 -17.12 3.42 -3.28
C ALA A 254 -16.57 3.13 -4.69
N LEU A 255 -15.24 3.05 -4.85
CA LEU A 255 -14.63 2.88 -6.17
C LEU A 255 -14.89 1.51 -6.80
N PRO A 256 -14.72 0.36 -6.10
CA PRO A 256 -15.04 -0.94 -6.68
C PRO A 256 -16.52 -1.07 -7.05
N PHE A 257 -17.41 -0.54 -6.20
CA PHE A 257 -18.84 -0.51 -6.48
C PHE A 257 -19.14 0.30 -7.73
N ALA A 258 -18.58 1.51 -7.85
CA ALA A 258 -18.75 2.37 -9.01
C ALA A 258 -18.19 1.74 -10.30
N CYS A 259 -17.00 1.14 -10.25
CA CYS A 259 -16.40 0.43 -11.39
C CYS A 259 -17.33 -0.65 -11.95
N ARG A 260 -18.00 -1.39 -11.06
CA ARG A 260 -18.95 -2.44 -11.45
C ARG A 260 -20.26 -1.90 -11.96
N ALA A 261 -20.84 -0.91 -11.27
CA ALA A 261 -22.08 -0.28 -11.70
C ALA A 261 -21.95 0.32 -13.11
N LEU A 262 -20.76 0.83 -13.45
CA LEU A 262 -20.43 1.38 -14.76
C LEU A 262 -19.94 0.33 -15.77
N GLY A 263 -19.83 -0.95 -15.37
CA GLY A 263 -19.41 -2.04 -16.26
C GLY A 263 -17.98 -1.89 -16.80
N LEU A 264 -17.08 -1.26 -16.05
CA LEU A 264 -15.73 -0.97 -16.54
C LEU A 264 -14.90 -2.24 -16.69
N ALA A 265 -14.14 -2.30 -17.78
CA ALA A 265 -13.16 -3.35 -17.99
C ALA A 265 -12.09 -3.33 -16.88
N PRO A 266 -11.58 -4.49 -16.43
CA PRO A 266 -10.68 -4.55 -15.27
C PRO A 266 -9.43 -3.67 -15.34
N GLY A 267 -8.77 -3.60 -16.51
CA GLY A 267 -7.60 -2.75 -16.69
C GLY A 267 -7.91 -1.26 -16.49
N VAL A 268 -9.01 -0.78 -17.09
CA VAL A 268 -9.51 0.60 -16.95
C VAL A 268 -9.92 0.88 -15.51
N ALA A 269 -10.66 -0.04 -14.88
CA ALA A 269 -11.11 0.07 -13.50
C ALA A 269 -9.92 0.17 -12.53
N GLY A 270 -8.88 -0.64 -12.71
CA GLY A 270 -7.68 -0.58 -11.89
C GLY A 270 -6.91 0.74 -12.04
N ALA A 271 -6.82 1.29 -13.27
CA ALA A 271 -6.21 2.60 -13.51
C ALA A 271 -7.01 3.73 -12.85
N TRP A 272 -8.34 3.67 -12.92
CA TRP A 272 -9.21 4.63 -12.26
C TRP A 272 -9.09 4.55 -10.72
N ILE A 273 -9.05 3.35 -10.16
CA ILE A 273 -8.80 3.15 -8.72
C ILE A 273 -7.43 3.71 -8.33
N GLY A 274 -6.37 3.48 -9.12
CA GLY A 274 -5.02 3.96 -8.81
C GLY A 274 -4.87 5.49 -8.84
N THR A 275 -5.63 6.17 -9.70
CA THR A 275 -5.71 7.65 -9.70
C THR A 275 -6.58 8.18 -8.57
N SER A 276 -7.71 7.51 -8.32
CA SER A 276 -8.77 8.06 -7.47
C SER A 276 -8.60 7.76 -5.99
N GLU A 277 -7.92 6.67 -5.67
CA GLU A 277 -7.72 6.28 -4.28
C GLU A 277 -6.52 7.00 -3.64
N PHE A 278 -6.66 7.35 -2.37
CA PHE A 278 -5.76 8.18 -1.58
C PHE A 278 -4.65 7.38 -0.87
N ALA A 279 -4.86 6.11 -0.53
CA ALA A 279 -3.85 5.26 0.11
C ALA A 279 -3.53 3.99 -0.68
N ASP A 280 -2.27 3.58 -0.70
CA ASP A 280 -1.79 2.46 -1.52
C ASP A 280 -2.42 1.13 -1.09
N ALA A 281 -2.51 0.92 0.22
CA ALA A 281 -3.18 -0.25 0.78
C ALA A 281 -4.66 -0.27 0.37
N ALA A 282 -5.42 0.78 0.69
CA ALA A 282 -6.85 0.82 0.37
C ALA A 282 -7.12 0.71 -1.13
N GLY A 283 -6.30 1.33 -1.98
CA GLY A 283 -6.38 1.21 -3.43
C GLY A 283 -6.10 -0.20 -3.93
N PHE A 284 -5.12 -0.89 -3.34
CA PHE A 284 -4.85 -2.30 -3.65
C PHE A 284 -6.03 -3.19 -3.26
N ALA A 285 -6.63 -2.96 -2.08
CA ALA A 285 -7.83 -3.69 -1.67
C ALA A 285 -9.00 -3.44 -2.63
N ALA A 286 -9.22 -2.19 -3.03
CA ALA A 286 -10.25 -1.82 -3.99
C ALA A 286 -10.04 -2.50 -5.36
N ALA A 287 -8.81 -2.46 -5.89
CA ALA A 287 -8.48 -3.11 -7.15
C ALA A 287 -8.59 -4.64 -7.06
N SER A 288 -8.12 -5.23 -5.96
CA SER A 288 -8.23 -6.67 -5.71
C SER A 288 -9.68 -7.11 -5.54
N ALA A 289 -10.54 -6.25 -4.98
CA ALA A 289 -11.95 -6.52 -4.81
C ALA A 289 -12.66 -6.78 -6.14
N LEU A 290 -12.11 -6.30 -7.28
CA LEU A 290 -12.65 -6.57 -8.61
C LEU A 290 -12.46 -8.02 -9.08
N GLY A 291 -11.58 -8.79 -8.44
CA GLY A 291 -11.38 -10.22 -8.74
C GLY A 291 -10.57 -10.52 -10.00
N ASP A 292 -9.94 -9.51 -10.61
CA ASP A 292 -9.15 -9.65 -11.83
C ASP A 292 -7.76 -9.04 -11.66
N GLU A 293 -6.73 -9.78 -12.05
CA GLU A 293 -5.33 -9.40 -11.88
C GLU A 293 -4.92 -8.20 -12.75
N ARG A 294 -5.59 -7.97 -13.88
CA ARG A 294 -5.37 -6.79 -14.71
C ARG A 294 -5.64 -5.50 -13.95
N ALA A 295 -6.68 -5.50 -13.10
CA ALA A 295 -6.99 -4.35 -12.26
C ALA A 295 -5.88 -4.06 -11.24
N VAL A 296 -5.31 -5.11 -10.63
CA VAL A 296 -4.19 -4.96 -9.70
C VAL A 296 -2.93 -4.46 -10.42
N LYS A 297 -2.65 -4.94 -11.63
CA LYS A 297 -1.52 -4.49 -12.45
C LYS A 297 -1.65 -3.01 -12.83
N THR A 298 -2.78 -2.59 -13.38
CA THR A 298 -2.98 -1.19 -13.80
C THR A 298 -3.07 -0.24 -12.60
N PHE A 299 -3.67 -0.68 -11.49
CA PHE A 299 -3.59 0.03 -10.21
C PHE A 299 -2.14 0.26 -9.79
N THR A 300 -1.31 -0.78 -9.83
CA THR A 300 0.10 -0.72 -9.43
C THR A 300 0.90 0.25 -10.30
N LEU A 301 0.70 0.19 -11.63
CA LEU A 301 1.33 1.12 -12.56
C LEU A 301 0.92 2.57 -12.25
N MET A 302 -0.36 2.80 -12.01
CA MET A 302 -0.86 4.15 -11.76
C MET A 302 -0.41 4.72 -10.40
N LYS A 303 -0.54 3.92 -9.33
CA LYS A 303 -0.30 4.36 -7.96
C LYS A 303 1.18 4.28 -7.60
N VAL A 304 1.76 3.08 -7.65
CA VAL A 304 3.13 2.84 -7.17
C VAL A 304 4.17 3.45 -8.12
N VAL A 305 4.06 3.15 -9.41
CA VAL A 305 5.01 3.68 -10.41
C VAL A 305 4.69 5.13 -10.75
N GLY A 306 3.42 5.45 -10.98
CA GLY A 306 2.98 6.77 -11.44
C GLY A 306 2.99 7.87 -10.36
N ARG A 307 2.65 7.58 -9.09
CA ARG A 307 2.54 8.59 -8.02
C ARG A 307 3.64 8.45 -6.98
N ASP A 308 3.83 7.27 -6.41
CA ASP A 308 4.67 7.09 -5.23
C ASP A 308 6.15 7.35 -5.52
N MET A 309 6.61 7.07 -6.74
CA MET A 309 7.98 7.38 -7.20
C MET A 309 8.33 8.86 -7.09
N PHE A 310 7.36 9.77 -7.17
CA PHE A 310 7.60 11.22 -7.19
C PHE A 310 7.48 11.90 -5.83
N VAL A 311 7.25 11.15 -4.74
CA VAL A 311 7.13 11.71 -3.37
C VAL A 311 8.35 12.57 -3.01
N GLY A 312 9.55 12.12 -3.37
CA GLY A 312 10.79 12.87 -3.10
C GLY A 312 10.87 14.21 -3.86
N VAL A 313 10.40 14.24 -5.11
CA VAL A 313 10.35 15.46 -5.94
C VAL A 313 9.31 16.43 -5.39
N TRP A 314 8.12 15.94 -5.04
CA TRP A 314 7.08 16.75 -4.40
C TRP A 314 7.56 17.37 -3.09
N ALA A 315 8.31 16.63 -2.28
CA ALA A 315 8.90 17.16 -1.05
C ALA A 315 9.88 18.31 -1.29
N LEU A 316 10.68 18.24 -2.34
CA LEU A 316 11.56 19.34 -2.74
C LEU A 316 10.75 20.57 -3.17
N VAL A 317 9.74 20.38 -4.02
CA VAL A 317 8.89 21.49 -4.51
C VAL A 317 8.18 22.19 -3.35
N VAL A 318 7.58 21.44 -2.43
CA VAL A 318 6.87 22.03 -1.29
C VAL A 318 7.83 22.66 -0.29
N ALA A 319 9.01 22.08 -0.07
CA ALA A 319 10.04 22.72 0.74
C ALA A 319 10.48 24.06 0.15
N PHE A 320 10.71 24.11 -1.16
CA PHE A 320 11.03 25.34 -1.88
C PHE A 320 9.90 26.39 -1.74
N LEU A 321 8.65 25.99 -1.91
CA LEU A 321 7.49 26.87 -1.70
C LEU A 321 7.40 27.39 -0.25
N SER A 322 7.68 26.53 0.74
CA SER A 322 7.71 26.93 2.15
C SER A 322 8.75 28.02 2.37
N VAL A 323 9.98 27.80 1.94
CA VAL A 323 11.10 28.75 2.15
C VAL A 323 10.85 30.05 1.40
N THR A 324 10.34 30.00 0.17
CA THR A 324 10.21 31.20 -0.69
C THR A 324 8.95 32.02 -0.43
N ARG A 325 7.85 31.38 0.01
CA ARG A 325 6.54 32.05 0.15
C ARG A 325 5.92 32.00 1.53
N TRP A 326 6.13 30.96 2.33
CA TRP A 326 5.42 30.77 3.61
C TRP A 326 6.29 31.01 4.86
N ASP A 327 7.61 31.03 4.72
CA ASP A 327 8.59 31.28 5.79
C ASP A 327 9.16 32.71 5.77
N ARG A 328 8.65 33.62 4.92
CA ARG A 328 9.14 35.00 4.82
C ARG A 328 9.09 35.79 6.14
N GLU A 329 8.29 35.36 7.11
CA GLU A 329 8.10 36.02 8.42
C GLU A 329 8.85 35.36 9.59
N ARG A 330 9.42 34.15 9.42
CA ARG A 330 10.20 33.47 10.48
C ARG A 330 11.67 33.37 10.06
N ALA A 331 12.42 34.44 10.35
CA ALA A 331 13.87 34.47 10.29
C ALA A 331 14.48 33.51 11.33
N GLY A 332 14.60 32.23 10.97
CA GLY A 332 15.25 31.21 11.78
C GLY A 332 15.85 30.14 10.88
N ALA A 333 17.12 30.36 10.51
CA ALA A 333 18.03 29.50 9.73
C ALA A 333 17.39 28.66 8.59
N PRO A 334 17.68 28.97 7.32
CA PRO A 334 17.32 28.07 6.23
C PRO A 334 18.21 26.82 6.35
N GLU A 335 17.65 25.72 6.87
CA GLU A 335 18.25 24.41 6.60
C GLU A 335 18.10 24.20 5.09
N GLN A 336 19.21 24.37 4.37
CA GLN A 336 19.23 24.22 2.91
C GLN A 336 18.71 22.83 2.58
N VAL A 337 17.56 22.78 1.89
CA VAL A 337 17.04 21.52 1.36
C VAL A 337 17.91 21.15 0.17
N GLY A 338 19.02 20.47 0.47
CA GLY A 338 19.94 19.95 -0.52
C GLY A 338 19.29 18.85 -1.36
N THR A 339 19.87 18.58 -2.52
CA THR A 339 19.47 17.49 -3.43
C THR A 339 19.43 16.11 -2.75
N GLY A 340 20.20 15.91 -1.68
CA GLY A 340 20.14 14.70 -0.83
C GLY A 340 18.81 14.47 -0.10
N GLU A 341 17.97 15.51 0.05
CA GLU A 341 16.65 15.38 0.68
C GLU A 341 15.70 14.52 -0.16
N ILE A 342 15.83 14.58 -1.49
CA ILE A 342 15.06 13.75 -2.42
C ILE A 342 15.31 12.27 -2.08
N TRP A 343 16.58 11.87 -1.94
CA TRP A 343 16.94 10.51 -1.57
C TRP A 343 16.52 10.12 -0.15
N ARG A 344 16.58 11.09 0.79
CA ARG A 344 16.17 10.84 2.18
C ARG A 344 14.68 10.48 2.25
N ARG A 345 13.84 11.18 1.49
CA ARG A 345 12.37 11.05 1.46
C ARG A 345 11.83 10.07 0.43
N PHE A 346 12.64 9.73 -0.57
CA PHE A 346 12.27 8.74 -1.56
C PHE A 346 11.90 7.43 -0.86
N PRO A 347 10.71 6.86 -1.14
CA PRO A 347 10.27 5.59 -0.58
C PRO A 347 11.15 4.46 -1.09
N LYS A 348 12.06 3.97 -0.23
CA LYS A 348 13.12 3.04 -0.65
C LYS A 348 12.57 1.67 -1.04
N PHE A 349 11.39 1.29 -0.53
CA PHE A 349 10.73 0.04 -0.89
C PHE A 349 10.43 -0.05 -2.41
N ILE A 350 10.30 1.07 -3.12
CA ILE A 350 10.14 1.06 -4.58
C ILE A 350 11.38 0.46 -5.28
N LEU A 351 12.59 0.67 -4.75
CA LEU A 351 13.78 0.03 -5.29
C LEU A 351 13.71 -1.49 -5.16
N GLY A 352 13.19 -1.98 -4.02
CA GLY A 352 12.93 -3.40 -3.83
C GLY A 352 11.90 -3.93 -4.83
N PHE A 353 10.81 -3.20 -5.05
CA PHE A 353 9.79 -3.54 -6.05
C PHE A 353 10.38 -3.64 -7.46
N LEU A 354 11.16 -2.64 -7.90
CA LEU A 354 11.82 -2.65 -9.21
C LEU A 354 12.85 -3.78 -9.32
N ALA A 355 13.62 -4.04 -8.26
CA ALA A 355 14.57 -5.14 -8.21
C ALA A 355 13.87 -6.51 -8.32
N ALA A 356 12.77 -6.73 -7.58
CA ALA A 356 12.00 -7.96 -7.66
C ALA A 356 11.42 -8.19 -9.06
N SER A 357 10.88 -7.13 -9.66
CA SER A 357 10.36 -7.13 -11.04
C SER A 357 11.44 -7.46 -12.06
N LEU A 358 12.60 -6.81 -11.96
CA LEU A 358 13.74 -7.04 -12.84
C LEU A 358 14.27 -8.48 -12.72
N VAL A 359 14.45 -8.98 -11.49
CA VAL A 359 14.93 -10.35 -11.24
C VAL A 359 14.00 -11.37 -11.91
N VAL A 360 12.69 -11.28 -11.65
CA VAL A 360 11.72 -12.21 -12.25
C VAL A 360 11.68 -12.09 -13.78
N THR A 361 11.78 -10.87 -14.31
CA THR A 361 11.76 -10.64 -15.76
C THR A 361 12.99 -11.22 -16.44
N VAL A 362 14.19 -11.04 -15.86
CA VAL A 362 15.44 -11.63 -16.36
C VAL A 362 15.36 -13.16 -16.31
N ILE A 363 14.83 -13.74 -15.23
CA ILE A 363 14.63 -15.19 -15.13
C ILE A 363 13.73 -15.69 -16.26
N LEU A 364 12.55 -15.09 -16.43
CA LEU A 364 11.60 -15.47 -17.49
C LEU A 364 12.18 -15.31 -18.89
N ALA A 365 13.04 -14.31 -19.11
CA ALA A 365 13.73 -14.13 -20.39
C ALA A 365 14.88 -15.13 -20.61
N SER A 366 15.44 -15.69 -19.55
CA SER A 366 16.57 -16.63 -19.59
C SER A 366 16.18 -18.10 -19.73
N VAL A 367 14.89 -18.43 -19.57
CA VAL A 367 14.37 -19.80 -19.64
C VAL A 367 13.50 -20.00 -20.88
N ASP A 368 13.36 -21.26 -21.34
CA ASP A 368 12.45 -21.58 -22.43
C ASP A 368 10.98 -21.35 -22.05
N THR A 369 10.09 -21.30 -23.05
CA THR A 369 8.65 -21.03 -22.84
C THR A 369 7.97 -22.06 -21.92
N GLY A 370 8.40 -23.32 -21.96
CA GLY A 370 7.87 -24.38 -21.09
C GLY A 370 8.33 -24.20 -19.64
N ALA A 371 9.61 -23.94 -19.42
CA ALA A 371 10.14 -23.60 -18.10
C ALA A 371 9.57 -22.29 -17.54
N GLY A 372 9.37 -21.27 -18.39
CA GLY A 372 8.75 -19.99 -17.99
C GLY A 372 7.29 -20.14 -17.55
N THR A 373 6.54 -21.02 -18.21
CA THR A 373 5.16 -21.36 -17.80
C THR A 373 5.15 -22.07 -16.44
N ARG A 374 6.08 -23.00 -16.20
CA ARG A 374 6.23 -23.67 -14.90
C ARG A 374 6.66 -22.68 -13.82
N PHE A 375 7.63 -21.81 -14.10
CA PHE A 375 8.08 -20.77 -13.17
C PHE A 375 6.92 -19.84 -12.76
N SER A 376 6.09 -19.43 -13.73
CA SER A 376 4.92 -18.60 -13.46
C SER A 376 3.94 -19.27 -12.50
N LYS A 377 3.73 -20.58 -12.62
CA LYS A 377 2.82 -21.33 -11.75
C LYS A 377 3.43 -21.67 -10.39
N GLU A 378 4.67 -22.14 -10.37
CA GLU A 378 5.32 -22.75 -9.20
C GLU A 378 6.19 -21.79 -8.39
N ALA A 379 6.57 -20.64 -8.95
CA ALA A 379 7.32 -19.60 -8.24
C ALA A 379 6.50 -18.31 -8.08
N ILE A 380 5.98 -17.74 -9.17
CA ILE A 380 5.21 -16.48 -9.12
C ILE A 380 3.87 -16.68 -8.39
N GLY A 381 3.19 -17.82 -8.60
CA GLY A 381 1.96 -18.16 -7.87
C GLY A 381 2.11 -18.13 -6.35
N PRO A 382 3.09 -18.84 -5.77
CA PRO A 382 3.42 -18.74 -4.35
C PRO A 382 3.76 -17.32 -3.88
N LEU A 383 4.57 -16.56 -4.63
CA LEU A 383 4.89 -15.17 -4.29
C LEU A 383 3.64 -14.27 -4.26
N LYS A 384 2.68 -14.51 -5.17
CA LYS A 384 1.37 -13.85 -5.18
C LYS A 384 0.56 -14.15 -3.93
N ASN A 385 0.60 -15.39 -3.43
CA ASN A 385 -0.06 -15.77 -2.17
C ASN A 385 0.61 -15.10 -0.97
N LEU A 386 1.94 -15.14 -0.87
CA LEU A 386 2.71 -14.49 0.21
C LEU A 386 2.44 -12.97 0.23
N ARG A 387 2.36 -12.34 -0.95
CA ARG A 387 1.91 -10.95 -1.12
C ARG A 387 0.51 -10.74 -0.55
N GLY A 388 -0.44 -11.62 -0.87
CA GLY A 388 -1.80 -11.58 -0.35
C GLY A 388 -1.87 -11.64 1.18
N TRP A 389 -1.03 -12.46 1.81
CA TRP A 389 -0.90 -12.52 3.27
C TRP A 389 -0.34 -11.23 3.88
N ALA A 390 0.72 -10.68 3.31
CA ALA A 390 1.28 -9.40 3.75
C ALA A 390 0.24 -8.26 3.69
N PHE A 391 -0.56 -8.22 2.62
CA PHE A 391 -1.68 -7.29 2.52
C PHE A 391 -2.82 -7.61 3.50
N THR A 392 -3.11 -8.88 3.78
CA THR A 392 -4.12 -9.25 4.78
C THR A 392 -3.73 -8.74 6.18
N TRP A 393 -2.47 -8.88 6.59
CA TRP A 393 -1.98 -8.32 7.86
C TRP A 393 -1.98 -6.80 7.88
N THR A 394 -1.71 -6.17 6.74
CA THR A 394 -1.89 -4.73 6.55
C THR A 394 -3.32 -4.32 6.89
N PHE A 395 -4.33 -4.92 6.24
CA PHE A 395 -5.71 -4.48 6.37
C PHE A 395 -6.30 -4.78 7.74
N LEU A 396 -5.94 -5.92 8.33
CA LEU A 396 -6.26 -6.20 9.73
C LEU A 396 -5.64 -5.15 10.65
N SER A 397 -4.36 -4.80 10.46
CA SER A 397 -3.69 -3.77 11.27
C SER A 397 -4.35 -2.40 11.14
N ILE A 398 -4.71 -1.99 9.92
CA ILE A 398 -5.47 -0.76 9.67
C ILE A 398 -6.81 -0.83 10.41
N GLY A 399 -7.56 -1.91 10.27
CA GLY A 399 -8.86 -2.04 10.91
C GLY A 399 -8.75 -1.96 12.43
N PHE A 400 -7.83 -2.72 13.03
CA PHE A 400 -7.61 -2.74 14.48
C PHE A 400 -7.15 -1.39 15.05
N THR A 401 -6.47 -0.56 14.27
CA THR A 401 -5.96 0.75 14.70
C THR A 401 -6.90 1.91 14.37
N THR A 402 -7.83 1.73 13.43
CA THR A 402 -8.77 2.80 13.04
C THR A 402 -9.84 3.01 14.11
N ARG A 403 -10.05 4.27 14.52
CA ARG A 403 -11.03 4.67 15.55
C ARG A 403 -11.99 5.72 15.02
N PHE A 404 -13.29 5.40 14.96
CA PHE A 404 -14.30 6.33 14.45
C PHE A 404 -14.41 7.61 15.29
N ARG A 405 -14.21 7.50 16.61
CA ARG A 405 -14.20 8.65 17.52
C ARG A 405 -13.05 9.62 17.22
N GLU A 406 -11.94 9.15 16.68
CA GLU A 406 -10.81 10.02 16.33
C GLU A 406 -11.06 10.73 15.01
N LEU A 407 -11.73 10.08 14.05
CA LEU A 407 -12.09 10.69 12.77
C LEU A 407 -13.02 11.91 12.91
N THR A 408 -13.84 11.95 13.95
CA THR A 408 -14.80 13.04 14.23
C THR A 408 -14.24 14.18 15.07
N ARG A 409 -13.01 14.08 15.57
CA ARG A 409 -12.37 15.13 16.41
C ARG A 409 -11.82 16.30 15.61
N PHE A 410 -11.72 16.16 14.30
CA PHE A 410 -11.14 17.17 13.44
C PHE A 410 -12.24 18.06 12.85
N GLY A 411 -12.06 19.38 12.93
CA GLY A 411 -13.08 20.34 12.47
C GLY A 411 -13.51 20.12 11.02
N TRP A 412 -14.67 20.65 10.65
CA TRP A 412 -15.26 20.42 9.31
C TRP A 412 -14.45 21.03 8.15
N ARG A 413 -13.59 22.03 8.42
CA ARG A 413 -12.82 22.77 7.40
C ARG A 413 -11.80 21.88 6.65
N PRO A 414 -10.89 21.14 7.31
CA PRO A 414 -10.03 20.15 6.65
C PRO A 414 -10.80 19.10 5.86
N PHE A 415 -11.91 18.61 6.40
CA PHE A 415 -12.75 17.63 5.72
C PHE A 415 -13.30 18.19 4.42
N ALA A 416 -13.89 19.38 4.46
CA ALA A 416 -14.46 20.05 3.28
C ALA A 416 -13.38 20.37 2.23
N ALA A 417 -12.20 20.83 2.65
CA ALA A 417 -11.09 21.08 1.73
C ALA A 417 -10.64 19.81 1.00
N PHE A 418 -10.54 18.69 1.72
CA PHE A 418 -10.21 17.39 1.12
C PHE A 418 -11.34 16.89 0.20
N ALA A 419 -12.60 17.08 0.61
CA ALA A 419 -13.77 16.71 -0.18
C ALA A 419 -13.82 17.43 -1.54
N VAL A 420 -13.47 18.72 -1.60
CA VAL A 420 -13.33 19.45 -2.87
C VAL A 420 -12.27 18.80 -3.76
N GLY A 421 -11.15 18.37 -3.18
CA GLY A 421 -10.16 17.56 -3.87
C GLY A 421 -10.72 16.26 -4.43
N VAL A 422 -11.49 15.52 -3.64
CA VAL A 422 -12.15 14.26 -4.06
C VAL A 422 -13.09 14.50 -5.24
N LEU A 423 -13.90 15.55 -5.17
CA LEU A 423 -14.87 15.93 -6.21
C LEU A 423 -14.21 16.29 -7.54
N VAL A 424 -12.93 16.65 -7.55
CA VAL A 424 -12.16 16.89 -8.78
C VAL A 424 -11.35 15.65 -9.17
N ASN A 425 -10.68 15.03 -8.21
CA ASN A 425 -9.80 13.88 -8.41
C ASN A 425 -10.53 12.68 -9.01
N VAL A 426 -11.68 12.30 -8.43
CA VAL A 426 -12.41 11.10 -8.84
C VAL A 426 -12.97 11.23 -10.27
N PRO A 427 -13.65 12.34 -10.65
CA PRO A 427 -14.13 12.51 -12.02
C PRO A 427 -13.02 12.70 -13.03
N LEU A 428 -11.95 13.41 -12.68
CA LEU A 428 -10.80 13.58 -13.58
C LEU A 428 -10.10 12.24 -13.83
N GLY A 429 -9.84 11.47 -12.77
CA GLY A 429 -9.28 10.13 -12.87
C GLY A 429 -10.15 9.21 -13.71
N TYR A 430 -11.48 9.28 -13.51
CA TYR A 430 -12.45 8.54 -14.32
C TYR A 430 -12.29 8.89 -15.79
N TRP A 431 -12.43 10.17 -16.13
CA TRP A 431 -12.40 10.65 -17.52
C TRP A 431 -11.10 10.29 -18.24
N LEU A 432 -9.95 10.46 -17.58
CA LEU A 432 -8.66 10.08 -18.16
C LEU A 432 -8.57 8.57 -18.41
N SER A 433 -9.01 7.75 -17.45
CA SER A 433 -8.95 6.29 -17.59
C SER A 433 -9.94 5.72 -18.59
N THR A 434 -11.14 6.30 -18.72
CA THR A 434 -12.24 5.75 -19.53
C THR A 434 -12.40 6.37 -20.90
N HIS A 435 -11.88 7.58 -21.13
CA HIS A 435 -12.09 8.29 -22.41
C HIS A 435 -10.80 8.73 -23.09
N VAL A 436 -9.73 9.00 -22.34
CA VAL A 436 -8.47 9.49 -22.93
C VAL A 436 -7.48 8.33 -23.15
N PHE A 437 -7.39 7.43 -22.17
CA PHE A 437 -6.42 6.35 -22.16
C PHE A 437 -7.07 4.97 -22.13
N ASP A 438 -8.32 4.86 -22.59
CA ASP A 438 -9.11 3.63 -22.54
C ASP A 438 -8.43 2.45 -23.29
N ALA A 439 -8.04 2.68 -24.54
CA ALA A 439 -7.39 1.71 -25.41
C ALA A 439 -6.07 1.23 -24.80
N TYR A 440 -5.39 2.13 -24.09
CA TYR A 440 -4.15 1.82 -23.40
C TYR A 440 -4.40 0.85 -22.23
N TRP A 441 -5.34 1.18 -21.35
CA TRP A 441 -5.63 0.35 -20.17
C TRP A 441 -6.32 -0.97 -20.54
N LEU A 442 -7.01 -1.03 -21.67
CA LEU A 442 -7.53 -2.27 -22.23
C LEU A 442 -6.45 -3.20 -22.77
N ALA A 443 -5.30 -2.66 -23.22
CA ALA A 443 -4.21 -3.45 -23.77
C ALA A 443 -3.36 -4.17 -22.69
N VAL A 444 -3.43 -3.74 -21.42
CA VAL A 444 -2.69 -4.36 -20.31
C VAL A 444 -3.29 -5.73 -19.99
N ARG A 445 -2.53 -6.79 -20.29
CA ARG A 445 -2.90 -8.20 -20.05
C ARG A 445 -2.40 -8.73 -18.71
#